data_AF-A0A1I6UN24-F1
#
_entry.id   AF-A0A1I6UN24-F1
#
_cell.length_a   1.000
_cell.length_b   1.000
_cell.length_c   1.000
_cell.angle_alpha   90.00
_cell.angle_beta   90.00
_cell.angle_gamma   90.00
#
_symmetry.space_group_name_H-M   'P 1'
#
loop_
_entity.id
_entity.type
_entity.pdbx_description
1 polymer ?
#
loop_
_entity_poly.entity_id
_entity_poly.type
_entity_poly.pdbx_seq_one_letter_code
_entity_poly.pdbx_strand_id
1 'polypeptide(L)'
;MRNKGRNYWVSLIVLGWIAVIFILSSQSYQEQNIKPALHRIVTEDTIKEVLPDITFNYHHRSYSSHRDPYVFLEFIIRKGAHLFMYGVLAIGAAIVTKLKDHLAGRWPFPLLIVLMIASLDELNQRLSPGRTSNSQDVLVDITGGCIGLFVYMAGSYFGRFVKRGARL
;
A
#
# COMPACT_ATOMS: atom_id res chain seq x y z
N MET A 1 -19.45 26.68 -3.02
CA MET A 1 -18.02 27.09 -3.10
C MET A 1 -17.09 26.41 -2.08
N ARG A 2 -17.58 25.95 -0.90
CA ARG A 2 -16.78 25.31 0.17
C ARG A 2 -16.02 24.00 -0.20
N ASN A 3 -16.43 23.27 -1.25
CA ASN A 3 -15.76 22.03 -1.67
C ASN A 3 -14.50 22.25 -2.53
N LYS A 4 -14.34 23.39 -3.20
CA LYS A 4 -13.25 23.58 -4.19
C LYS A 4 -11.89 23.75 -3.50
N GLY A 5 -11.84 24.52 -2.41
CA GLY A 5 -10.63 24.70 -1.60
C GLY A 5 -10.19 23.43 -0.86
N ARG A 6 -11.13 22.64 -0.32
CA ARG A 6 -10.82 21.35 0.32
C ARG A 6 -10.17 20.37 -0.65
N ASN A 7 -10.68 20.27 -1.87
CA ASN A 7 -10.12 19.35 -2.87
C ASN A 7 -8.69 19.75 -3.29
N TYR A 8 -8.38 21.05 -3.32
CA TYR A 8 -7.03 21.51 -3.62
C TYR A 8 -6.01 21.04 -2.57
N TRP A 9 -6.31 21.22 -1.29
CA TRP A 9 -5.44 20.74 -0.20
C TRP A 9 -5.25 19.22 -0.22
N VAL A 10 -6.33 18.46 -0.47
CA VAL A 10 -6.21 17.01 -0.59
C VAL A 10 -5.35 16.61 -1.79
N SER A 11 -5.48 17.31 -2.93
CA SER A 11 -4.59 17.07 -4.07
C SER A 11 -3.13 17.32 -3.72
N LEU A 12 -2.81 18.37 -2.97
CA LEU A 12 -1.44 18.62 -2.50
C LEU A 12 -0.93 17.51 -1.58
N ILE A 13 -1.77 17.03 -0.66
CA ILE A 13 -1.43 15.89 0.21
C ILE A 13 -1.18 14.63 -0.62
N VAL A 14 -2.01 14.35 -1.62
CA VAL A 14 -1.83 13.19 -2.52
C VAL A 14 -0.52 13.31 -3.32
N LEU A 15 -0.19 14.49 -3.84
CA LEU A 15 1.08 14.72 -4.53
C LEU A 15 2.28 14.54 -3.58
N GLY A 16 2.17 15.04 -2.35
CA GLY A 16 3.19 14.80 -1.31
C GLY A 16 3.33 13.32 -0.97
N TRP A 17 2.22 12.58 -0.90
CA TRP A 17 2.25 11.13 -0.65
C TRP A 17 2.89 10.35 -1.80
N ILE A 18 2.61 10.74 -3.04
CA ILE A 18 3.28 10.18 -4.23
C ILE A 18 4.78 10.46 -4.13
N ALA A 19 5.20 11.68 -3.77
CA ALA A 19 6.61 12.00 -3.59
C ALA A 19 7.26 11.12 -2.52
N VAL A 20 6.59 10.86 -1.39
CA VAL A 20 7.07 9.92 -0.36
C VAL A 20 7.26 8.52 -0.94
N ILE A 21 6.30 8.00 -1.71
CA ILE A 21 6.43 6.68 -2.37
C ILE A 21 7.70 6.63 -3.23
N PHE A 22 7.92 7.63 -4.10
CA PHE A 22 9.10 7.66 -4.97
C PHE A 22 10.41 7.86 -4.21
N ILE A 23 10.44 8.66 -3.14
CA ILE A 23 11.63 8.83 -2.30
C ILE A 23 12.00 7.49 -1.65
N LEU A 24 11.02 6.77 -1.10
CA LEU A 24 11.24 5.46 -0.49
C LEU A 24 11.61 4.40 -1.55
N SER A 25 11.03 4.49 -2.74
CA SER A 25 11.30 3.62 -3.88
C SER A 25 12.75 3.70 -4.36
N SER A 26 13.29 4.92 -4.43
CA SER A 26 14.64 5.18 -4.93
C SER A 26 15.76 4.67 -4.01
N GLN A 27 15.44 4.29 -2.77
CA GLN A 27 16.42 3.70 -1.85
C GLN A 27 16.92 2.33 -2.36
N SER A 28 18.21 2.08 -2.16
CA SER A 28 18.85 0.80 -2.44
C SER A 28 18.38 -0.32 -1.50
N TYR A 29 18.64 -1.58 -1.87
CA TYR A 29 18.30 -2.71 -1.00
C TYR A 29 18.92 -2.59 0.41
N GLN A 30 20.13 -2.06 0.52
CA GLN A 30 20.82 -1.92 1.81
C GLN A 30 20.13 -0.90 2.72
N GLU A 31 19.64 0.20 2.17
CA GLU A 31 18.94 1.25 2.92
C GLU A 31 17.58 0.77 3.44
N GLN A 32 16.93 -0.16 2.73
CA GLN A 32 15.63 -0.71 3.12
C GLN A 32 15.73 -2.04 3.85
N ASN A 33 16.95 -2.54 4.07
CA ASN A 33 17.18 -3.81 4.73
C ASN A 33 16.84 -3.69 6.22
N ILE A 34 15.69 -4.24 6.62
CA ILE A 34 15.23 -4.20 8.01
C ILE A 34 15.70 -5.40 8.85
N LYS A 35 16.37 -6.40 8.27
CA LYS A 35 16.85 -7.57 9.02
C LYS A 35 17.72 -7.20 10.22
N PRO A 36 18.69 -6.26 10.14
CA PRO A 36 19.49 -5.88 11.30
C PRO A 36 18.65 -5.32 12.46
N ALA A 37 17.56 -4.60 12.15
CA ALA A 37 16.63 -4.13 13.17
C ALA A 37 15.82 -5.30 13.75
N LEU A 38 15.33 -6.22 12.92
CA LEU A 38 14.61 -7.41 13.39
C LEU A 38 15.44 -8.26 14.35
N HIS A 39 16.71 -8.52 14.03
CA HIS A 39 17.64 -9.25 14.90
C HIS A 39 17.84 -8.61 16.28
N ARG A 40 17.62 -7.30 16.41
CA ARG A 40 17.74 -6.58 17.69
C ARG A 40 16.44 -6.60 18.51
N ILE A 41 15.30 -6.77 17.85
CA ILE A 41 13.97 -6.64 18.47
C ILE A 41 13.41 -8.01 18.86
N VAL A 42 13.68 -9.04 18.05
CA VAL A 42 13.06 -10.36 18.22
C VAL A 42 14.08 -11.46 17.89
N THR A 43 14.09 -12.53 18.69
CA THR A 43 14.95 -13.71 18.46
C THR A 43 14.31 -14.70 17.49
N GLU A 44 15.11 -15.55 16.85
CA GLU A 44 14.57 -16.56 15.92
C GLU A 44 13.61 -17.52 16.62
N ASP A 45 13.93 -17.97 17.83
CA ASP A 45 13.11 -18.92 18.57
C ASP A 45 11.73 -18.33 18.86
N THR A 46 11.67 -17.06 19.25
CA THR A 46 10.39 -16.35 19.45
C THR A 46 9.57 -16.30 18.17
N ILE A 47 10.20 -16.05 17.02
CA ILE A 47 9.50 -16.00 15.73
C ILE A 47 8.92 -17.39 15.39
N LYS A 48 9.69 -18.46 15.59
CA LYS A 48 9.27 -19.84 15.29
C LYS A 48 8.17 -20.35 16.24
N GLU A 49 8.19 -19.91 17.49
CA GLU A 49 7.13 -20.25 18.45
C GLU A 49 5.81 -19.53 18.16
N VAL A 50 5.86 -18.26 17.73
CA VAL A 50 4.66 -17.44 17.48
C VAL A 50 4.07 -17.67 16.09
N LEU A 51 4.91 -17.85 15.07
CA LEU A 51 4.43 -18.04 13.71
C LEU A 51 4.20 -19.52 13.42
N PRO A 52 3.10 -19.89 12.75
CA PRO A 52 2.93 -21.25 12.23
C PRO A 52 3.96 -21.53 11.13
N ASP A 53 4.29 -22.81 10.91
CA ASP A 53 5.19 -23.23 9.83
C ASP A 53 4.54 -23.04 8.46
N ILE A 54 4.74 -21.82 7.93
CA ILE A 54 4.31 -21.42 6.61
C ILE A 54 5.54 -21.38 5.70
N THR A 55 5.40 -22.05 4.55
CA THR A 55 6.34 -21.96 3.44
C THR A 55 5.59 -21.69 2.14
N PHE A 56 6.01 -20.68 1.38
CA PHE A 56 5.43 -20.37 0.06
C PHE A 56 6.51 -19.92 -0.93
N ASN A 57 6.19 -19.97 -2.22
CA ASN A 57 7.09 -19.53 -3.28
C ASN A 57 6.61 -18.21 -3.87
N TYR A 58 7.53 -17.27 -4.02
CA TYR A 58 7.29 -15.96 -4.63
C TYR A 58 8.50 -15.59 -5.49
N HIS A 59 8.30 -15.33 -6.78
CA HIS A 59 9.38 -15.00 -7.73
C HIS A 59 10.53 -16.00 -7.76
N HIS A 60 10.21 -17.29 -7.85
CA HIS A 60 11.19 -18.37 -7.86
C HIS A 60 12.06 -18.47 -6.60
N ARG A 61 11.71 -17.73 -5.54
CA ARG A 61 12.31 -17.83 -4.21
C ARG A 61 11.30 -18.44 -3.24
N SER A 62 11.78 -19.35 -2.40
CA SER A 62 10.98 -19.91 -1.31
C SER A 62 11.16 -19.06 -0.05
N TYR A 63 10.06 -18.70 0.59
CA TYR A 63 10.02 -18.00 1.88
C TYR A 63 9.44 -18.96 2.90
N SER A 64 10.18 -19.19 3.98
CA SER A 64 9.77 -20.07 5.07
C SER A 64 9.95 -19.35 6.40
N SER A 65 8.88 -19.36 7.20
CA SER A 65 8.87 -18.80 8.55
C SER A 65 9.85 -19.50 9.50
N HIS A 66 10.12 -20.80 9.28
CA HIS A 66 10.98 -21.61 10.16
C HIS A 66 12.40 -21.79 9.65
N ARG A 67 12.59 -21.83 8.32
CA ARG A 67 13.94 -21.92 7.74
C ARG A 67 14.68 -20.59 7.79
N ASP A 68 14.00 -19.50 7.41
CA ASP A 68 14.60 -18.17 7.25
C ASP A 68 13.67 -17.08 7.84
N PRO A 69 13.42 -17.08 9.17
CA PRO A 69 12.39 -16.25 9.82
C PRO A 69 12.54 -14.75 9.55
N TYR A 70 13.76 -14.20 9.56
CA TYR A 70 13.98 -12.77 9.31
C TYR A 70 13.73 -12.37 7.86
N VAL A 71 14.06 -13.24 6.90
CA VAL A 71 13.77 -13.00 5.48
C VAL A 71 12.26 -13.06 5.23
N PHE A 72 11.59 -14.01 5.88
CA PHE A 72 10.14 -14.12 5.85
C PHE A 72 9.47 -12.85 6.41
N LEU A 73 9.88 -12.40 7.60
CA LEU A 73 9.35 -11.17 8.19
C LEU A 73 9.66 -9.93 7.36
N GLU A 74 10.89 -9.80 6.84
CA GLU A 74 11.26 -8.72 5.93
C GLU A 74 10.30 -8.66 4.73
N PHE A 75 10.02 -9.82 4.13
CA PHE A 75 9.09 -9.92 3.02
C PHE A 75 7.67 -9.47 3.42
N ILE A 76 7.11 -10.02 4.50
CA ILE A 76 5.75 -9.70 4.95
C ILE A 76 5.61 -8.22 5.29
N ILE A 77 6.56 -7.66 6.05
CA ILE A 77 6.54 -6.24 6.44
C ILE A 77 6.64 -5.35 5.20
N ARG A 78 7.52 -5.66 4.25
CA ARG A 78 7.65 -4.89 3.01
C ARG A 78 6.37 -4.96 2.18
N LYS A 79 5.79 -6.15 1.95
CA LYS A 79 4.53 -6.27 1.20
C LYS A 79 3.36 -5.60 1.93
N GLY A 80 3.33 -5.67 3.25
CA GLY A 80 2.37 -4.95 4.09
C GLY A 80 2.50 -3.42 3.97
N ALA A 81 3.73 -2.89 3.97
CA ALA A 81 3.98 -1.47 3.77
C ALA A 81 3.51 -1.01 2.38
N HIS A 82 3.79 -1.78 1.33
CA HIS A 82 3.30 -1.53 -0.02
C HIS A 82 1.75 -1.51 -0.07
N LEU A 83 1.09 -2.54 0.44
CA LEU A 83 -0.37 -2.59 0.55
C LEU A 83 -0.94 -1.34 1.24
N PHE A 84 -0.31 -0.91 2.34
CA PHE A 84 -0.71 0.29 3.08
C PHE A 84 -0.51 1.58 2.26
N MET A 85 0.68 1.79 1.69
CA MET A 85 1.03 3.00 0.93
C MET A 85 0.07 3.22 -0.24
N TYR A 86 -0.22 2.16 -0.99
CA TYR A 86 -1.13 2.22 -2.14
C TYR A 86 -2.61 2.24 -1.74
N GLY A 87 -2.98 1.64 -0.60
CA GLY A 87 -4.31 1.81 -0.01
C GLY A 87 -4.59 3.26 0.39
N VAL A 88 -3.63 3.93 1.04
CA VAL A 88 -3.73 5.36 1.38
C VAL A 88 -3.80 6.22 0.11
N LEU A 89 -3.00 5.91 -0.90
CA LEU A 89 -3.06 6.58 -2.20
C LEU A 89 -4.46 6.44 -2.84
N ALA A 90 -5.05 5.25 -2.82
CA ALA A 90 -6.39 5.02 -3.36
C ALA A 90 -7.47 5.84 -2.65
N ILE A 91 -7.39 5.97 -1.32
CA ILE A 91 -8.31 6.80 -0.53
C ILE A 91 -8.19 8.27 -0.95
N GLY A 92 -6.95 8.79 -1.02
CA GLY A 92 -6.69 10.15 -1.47
C GLY A 92 -7.20 10.40 -2.90
N ALA A 93 -6.91 9.48 -3.82
CA ALA A 93 -7.37 9.53 -5.20
C ALA A 93 -8.91 9.48 -5.29
N ALA A 94 -9.60 8.69 -4.46
CA ALA A 94 -11.06 8.64 -4.39
C ALA A 94 -11.68 9.97 -3.92
N ILE A 95 -10.99 10.71 -3.04
CA ILE A 95 -11.42 12.04 -2.59
C ILE A 95 -11.20 13.09 -3.71
N VAL A 96 -10.02 13.09 -4.34
CA VAL A 96 -9.67 14.03 -5.43
C VAL A 96 -10.61 13.86 -6.62
N THR A 97 -10.89 12.62 -7.01
CA THR A 97 -11.83 12.29 -8.09
C THR A 97 -13.30 12.49 -7.69
N LYS A 98 -13.59 12.88 -6.45
CA LYS A 98 -14.95 13.03 -5.91
C LYS A 98 -15.82 11.78 -6.11
N LEU A 99 -15.23 10.61 -5.89
CA LEU A 99 -15.90 9.34 -6.11
C LEU A 99 -17.24 9.23 -5.36
N LYS A 100 -17.29 9.80 -4.15
CA LYS A 100 -18.47 9.80 -3.30
C LYS A 100 -19.70 10.48 -3.94
N ASP A 101 -19.46 11.48 -4.79
CA ASP A 101 -20.50 12.28 -5.42
C ASP A 101 -21.04 11.60 -6.69
N HIS A 102 -20.19 10.84 -7.41
CA HIS A 102 -20.55 10.21 -8.70
C HIS A 102 -19.92 8.81 -8.84
N LEU A 103 -20.45 7.82 -8.10
CA LEU A 103 -19.87 6.48 -8.05
C LEU A 103 -19.81 5.79 -9.43
N ALA A 104 -20.95 5.69 -10.12
CA ALA A 104 -21.08 4.92 -11.37
C ALA A 104 -20.11 5.36 -12.48
N GLY A 105 -19.81 6.66 -12.56
CA GLY A 105 -18.90 7.21 -13.58
C GLY A 105 -17.47 7.40 -13.12
N ARG A 106 -17.14 7.20 -11.83
CA ARG A 106 -15.82 7.57 -11.29
C ARG A 106 -15.09 6.47 -10.53
N TRP A 107 -15.73 5.34 -10.26
CA TRP A 107 -15.11 4.23 -9.54
C TRP A 107 -13.81 3.68 -10.14
N PRO A 108 -13.54 3.72 -11.47
CA PRO A 108 -12.27 3.23 -11.98
C PRO A 108 -11.11 4.22 -11.76
N PHE A 109 -11.36 5.53 -11.66
CA PHE A 109 -10.28 6.53 -11.66
C PHE A 109 -9.28 6.39 -10.51
N PRO A 110 -9.68 6.13 -9.25
CA PRO A 110 -8.72 5.94 -8.16
C PRO A 110 -7.80 4.73 -8.40
N LEU A 111 -8.35 3.63 -8.92
CA LEU A 111 -7.57 2.43 -9.22
C LEU A 111 -6.65 2.63 -10.44
N LEU A 112 -7.08 3.40 -11.45
CA LEU A 112 -6.21 3.78 -12.56
C LEU A 112 -5.03 4.65 -12.09
N ILE A 113 -5.25 5.57 -11.15
CA ILE A 113 -4.16 6.34 -10.53
C ILE A 113 -3.22 5.40 -9.78
N VAL A 114 -3.73 4.49 -8.96
CA VAL A 114 -2.90 3.50 -8.25
C VAL A 114 -2.10 2.65 -9.22
N LEU A 115 -2.72 2.08 -10.25
CA LEU A 115 -2.06 1.27 -11.27
C LEU A 115 -0.93 2.05 -11.95
N MET A 116 -1.18 3.30 -12.33
CA MET A 116 -0.18 4.14 -12.98
C MET A 116 1.00 4.42 -12.04
N ILE A 117 0.74 4.83 -10.79
CA ILE A 117 1.80 5.13 -9.82
C ILE A 117 2.57 3.86 -9.44
N ALA A 118 1.91 2.73 -9.22
CA ALA A 118 2.55 1.44 -8.93
C ALA A 118 3.44 0.96 -10.08
N SER A 119 2.97 1.13 -11.33
CA SER A 119 3.78 0.80 -12.50
C SER A 119 5.02 1.69 -12.61
N LEU A 120 4.88 2.99 -12.33
CA LEU A 120 6.02 3.92 -12.33
C LEU A 120 6.98 3.67 -11.17
N ASP A 121 6.48 3.29 -9.99
CA ASP A 121 7.29 2.89 -8.84
C ASP A 121 8.14 1.65 -9.17
N GLU A 122 7.54 0.61 -9.72
CA GLU A 122 8.24 -0.60 -10.18
C GLU A 122 9.30 -0.30 -11.25
N LEU A 123 9.03 0.65 -12.15
CA LEU A 123 10.03 1.15 -13.11
C LEU A 123 11.16 1.92 -12.41
N ASN A 124 10.86 2.71 -11.39
CA ASN A 124 11.86 3.42 -10.61
C ASN A 124 12.76 2.45 -9.83
N GLN A 125 12.18 1.42 -9.22
CA GLN A 125 12.93 0.40 -8.48
C GLN A 125 13.88 -0.41 -9.36
N ARG A 126 13.58 -0.59 -10.66
CA ARG A 126 14.51 -1.20 -11.64
C ARG A 126 15.82 -0.46 -11.77
N LEU A 127 15.80 0.84 -11.55
CA LEU A 127 16.97 1.71 -11.67
C LEU A 127 17.79 1.74 -10.38
N SER A 128 17.23 1.26 -9.26
CA SER A 128 17.89 1.28 -7.96
C SER A 128 18.88 0.11 -7.80
N PRO A 129 20.11 0.35 -7.31
CA PRO A 129 21.11 -0.71 -7.13
C PRO A 129 20.67 -1.81 -6.16
N GLY A 130 20.83 -3.06 -6.59
CA GLY A 130 20.56 -4.24 -5.76
C GLY A 130 19.07 -4.52 -5.50
N ARG A 131 18.16 -3.75 -6.13
CA ARG A 131 16.72 -4.00 -6.09
C ARG A 131 16.32 -4.91 -7.24
N THR A 132 15.63 -6.01 -6.92
CA THR A 132 14.95 -6.83 -7.93
C THR A 132 13.55 -6.30 -8.11
N SER A 133 13.30 -5.67 -9.25
CA SER A 133 11.97 -5.25 -9.66
C SER A 133 11.12 -6.47 -10.01
N ASN A 134 9.84 -6.43 -9.70
CA ASN A 134 8.95 -7.52 -9.99
C ASN A 134 7.53 -7.05 -10.42
N SER A 135 7.04 -7.52 -11.56
CA SER A 135 5.68 -7.26 -12.02
C SER A 135 4.58 -7.77 -11.08
N GLN A 136 4.80 -8.82 -10.28
CA GLN A 136 3.85 -9.24 -9.23
C GLN A 136 3.74 -8.19 -8.12
N ASP A 137 4.74 -7.31 -7.94
CA ASP A 137 4.67 -6.27 -6.91
C ASP A 137 3.61 -5.22 -7.27
N VAL A 138 3.45 -4.92 -8.56
CA VAL A 138 2.34 -4.08 -9.06
C VAL A 138 0.97 -4.69 -8.71
N LEU A 139 0.82 -6.02 -8.76
CA LEU A 139 -0.42 -6.68 -8.36
C LEU A 139 -0.69 -6.53 -6.86
N VAL A 140 0.35 -6.62 -6.03
CA VAL A 140 0.24 -6.39 -4.58
C VAL A 140 -0.19 -4.94 -4.32
N ASP A 141 0.44 -3.98 -5.00
CA ASP A 141 0.13 -2.55 -4.86
C ASP A 141 -1.31 -2.23 -5.27
N ILE A 142 -1.78 -2.78 -6.39
CA ILE A 142 -3.18 -2.65 -6.83
C ILE A 142 -4.12 -3.30 -5.82
N THR A 143 -3.76 -4.44 -5.25
CA THR A 143 -4.56 -5.10 -4.21
C THR A 143 -4.71 -4.18 -2.98
N GLY A 144 -3.63 -3.50 -2.58
CA GLY A 144 -3.66 -2.47 -1.54
C GLY A 144 -4.61 -1.32 -1.90
N GLY A 145 -4.55 -0.86 -3.15
CA GLY A 145 -5.47 0.14 -3.68
C GLY A 145 -6.94 -0.29 -3.65
N CYS A 146 -7.24 -1.53 -4.01
CA CYS A 146 -8.58 -2.11 -3.91
C CYS A 146 -9.09 -2.14 -2.46
N ILE A 147 -8.24 -2.56 -1.50
CA ILE A 147 -8.57 -2.57 -0.07
C ILE A 147 -8.85 -1.14 0.42
N GLY A 148 -7.98 -0.17 0.10
CA GLY A 148 -8.15 1.22 0.49
C GLY A 148 -9.43 1.83 -0.09
N LEU A 149 -9.74 1.53 -1.36
CA LEU A 149 -10.97 1.97 -2.01
C LEU A 149 -12.21 1.39 -1.34
N PHE A 150 -12.18 0.09 -1.01
CA PHE A 150 -13.26 -0.57 -0.28
C PHE A 150 -13.51 0.10 1.08
N VAL A 151 -12.46 0.35 1.86
CA VAL A 151 -12.54 1.06 3.15
C VAL A 151 -13.16 2.45 2.98
N TYR A 152 -12.74 3.22 1.98
CA TYR A 152 -13.30 4.54 1.71
C TYR A 152 -14.80 4.48 1.37
N MET A 153 -15.21 3.50 0.55
CA MET A 153 -16.60 3.32 0.16
C MET A 153 -17.47 2.89 1.34
N ALA A 154 -17.02 1.91 2.13
CA ALA A 154 -17.71 1.44 3.33
C ALA A 154 -17.93 2.57 4.34
N GLY A 155 -16.86 3.33 4.66
CA GLY A 155 -16.96 4.48 5.55
C GLY A 155 -17.88 5.59 5.01
N SER A 156 -17.84 5.83 3.69
CA SER A 156 -18.72 6.81 3.03
C SER A 156 -20.19 6.40 3.03
N TYR A 157 -20.49 5.10 2.96
CA TYR A 157 -21.85 4.57 3.03
C TYR A 157 -22.37 4.62 4.48
N PHE A 158 -21.59 4.14 5.44
CA PHE A 158 -21.92 4.18 6.87
C PHE A 158 -22.21 5.61 7.35
N GLY A 159 -21.35 6.57 6.99
CA GLY A 159 -21.57 7.98 7.35
C GLY A 159 -22.82 8.62 6.71
N ARG A 160 -23.32 8.08 5.58
CA ARG A 160 -24.61 8.49 5.00
C ARG A 160 -25.79 7.87 5.74
N PHE A 161 -25.66 6.61 6.14
CA PHE A 161 -26.68 5.89 6.92
C PHE A 161 -26.95 6.57 8.27
N VAL A 162 -25.90 6.83 9.06
CA VAL A 162 -26.02 7.48 10.38
C VAL A 162 -26.69 8.87 10.28
N LYS A 163 -26.32 9.67 9.27
CA LYS A 163 -26.92 11.00 9.06
C LYS A 163 -28.38 10.99 8.63
N ARG A 164 -28.85 9.89 8.01
CA ARG A 164 -30.26 9.72 7.66
C ARG A 164 -31.08 9.34 8.89
N GLY A 165 -30.57 8.46 9.74
CA GLY A 165 -31.23 8.08 11.00
C GLY A 165 -31.37 9.23 11.99
N ALA A 166 -30.38 10.13 12.07
CA ALA A 166 -30.43 11.31 12.96
C ALA A 166 -31.34 12.46 12.47
N ARG A 167 -32.00 12.32 11.31
CA ARG A 167 -32.94 13.31 10.75
C ARG A 167 -34.40 12.85 10.82
N LEU A 168 -34.65 11.65 11.33
CA LEU A 168 -35.97 11.10 11.63
C LEU A 168 -36.26 11.34 13.12
#